data_AF-A0A974NR60-F1
#
_entry.id   AF-A0A974NR60-F1
#
_cell.length_a   1.000
_cell.length_b   1.000
_cell.length_c   1.000
_cell.angle_alpha   90.00
_cell.angle_beta   90.00
_cell.angle_gamma   90.00
#
_symmetry.space_group_name_H-M   'P 1'
#
loop_
_entity.id
_entity.type
_entity.pdbx_description
1 polymer ?
#
loop_
_entity_poly.entity_id
_entity_poly.type
_entity_poly.pdbx_seq_one_letter_code
_entity_poly.pdbx_strand_id
1 'polypeptide(L)'
;MAINECFAIMTEAMVSGALDDSTKNNLFTKLLKEAALKRYEGWSDWQAELLVMGIYVSDTPARRKKIEKRLDTMLKAVKGDKWDTRYETTRIKLLQWQLIDRFDGEIPSFEFILNHTELSAFREKAIVYYLNKKEYNEVLKLCVEGQLIDQEHSGLVTKWKQYQIEAYEGLGDMDKQRELALELMYGNDYEYFIKLKSMYEPDEWPLVREGIVTVFEKQTYPPSIYAKILIEEMLTEKLLAYCKRERYYIEQFYPYLKSEFPNEVDDLYRQFIESEAVKASDRKKYRKVCKIIKTYNNVCGADRAKVLIEHLKQIHINRPAFIDELTKLK
;
A
#
# COMPACT_ATOMS: atom_id res chain seq x y z
N MET A 1 17.55 -13.93 11.43
CA MET A 1 16.91 -14.45 12.65
C MET A 1 17.84 -14.31 13.84
N ALA A 2 19.00 -14.99 13.88
CA ALA A 2 19.93 -14.92 15.01
C ALA A 2 20.46 -13.52 15.39
N ILE A 3 20.76 -12.64 14.41
CA ILE A 3 21.29 -11.29 14.70
C ILE A 3 20.23 -10.39 15.36
N ASN A 4 18.99 -10.41 14.88
CA ASN A 4 17.91 -9.59 15.42
C ASN A 4 17.51 -10.03 16.83
N GLU A 5 17.54 -11.34 17.10
CA GLU A 5 17.35 -11.90 18.45
C GLU A 5 18.46 -11.44 19.40
N CYS A 6 19.72 -11.43 18.96
CA CYS A 6 20.82 -10.88 19.76
C CYS A 6 20.63 -9.38 20.05
N PHE A 7 20.19 -8.59 19.07
CA PHE A 7 19.92 -7.17 19.30
C PHE A 7 18.76 -6.94 20.27
N ALA A 8 17.70 -7.75 20.21
CA ALA A 8 16.59 -7.68 21.16
C ALA A 8 17.06 -7.96 22.60
N ILE A 9 17.79 -9.05 22.81
CA ILE A 9 18.33 -9.43 24.13
C ILE A 9 19.27 -8.35 24.69
N MET A 10 20.16 -7.82 23.84
CA MET A 10 21.08 -6.75 24.27
C MET A 10 20.33 -5.46 24.63
N THR A 11 19.29 -5.10 23.87
CA THR A 11 18.48 -3.91 24.16
C THR A 11 17.74 -4.07 25.50
N GLU A 12 17.14 -5.23 25.76
CA GLU A 12 16.46 -5.54 27.02
C GLU A 12 17.41 -5.44 28.23
N ALA A 13 18.63 -5.96 28.11
CA ALA A 13 19.66 -5.85 29.16
C ALA A 13 20.09 -4.39 29.40
N MET A 14 20.12 -3.55 28.37
CA MET A 14 20.46 -2.12 28.51
C MET A 14 19.31 -1.31 29.13
N VAL A 15 18.06 -1.64 28.79
CA VAL A 15 16.86 -0.95 29.31
C VAL A 15 16.60 -1.30 30.78
N SER A 16 16.82 -2.55 31.18
CA SER A 16 16.64 -3.02 32.56
C SER A 16 17.64 -2.44 33.57
N GLY A 17 18.66 -1.70 33.11
CA GLY A 17 19.65 -1.09 34.00
C GLY A 17 20.63 -2.09 34.63
N ALA A 18 20.64 -3.33 34.18
CA ALA A 18 21.44 -4.42 34.74
C ALA A 18 22.96 -4.31 34.48
N LEU A 19 23.39 -3.34 33.68
CA LEU A 19 24.80 -3.16 33.29
C LEU A 19 25.49 -2.09 34.14
N ASP A 20 26.65 -2.44 34.69
CA ASP A 20 27.53 -1.47 35.35
C ASP A 20 28.14 -0.46 34.35
N ASP A 21 28.67 0.67 34.85
CA ASP A 21 29.18 1.74 33.99
C ASP A 21 30.40 1.28 33.14
N SER A 22 31.22 0.37 33.68
CA SER A 22 32.37 -0.20 32.96
C SER A 22 31.91 -1.00 31.73
N THR A 23 30.90 -1.84 31.91
CA THR A 23 30.29 -2.66 30.86
C THR A 23 29.59 -1.79 29.84
N LYS A 24 28.84 -0.77 30.27
CA LYS A 24 28.24 0.24 29.38
C LYS A 24 29.29 0.96 28.55
N ASN A 25 30.40 1.41 29.16
CA ASN A 25 31.50 2.07 28.45
C ASN A 25 32.16 1.16 27.40
N ASN A 26 32.44 -0.09 27.76
CA ASN A 26 33.01 -1.07 26.85
C ASN A 26 32.08 -1.37 25.67
N LEU A 27 30.79 -1.54 25.96
CA LEU A 27 29.77 -1.80 24.95
C LEU A 27 29.60 -0.61 24.02
N PHE A 28 29.45 0.60 24.56
CA PHE A 28 29.36 1.85 23.79
C PHE A 28 30.53 2.01 22.81
N THR A 29 31.75 1.76 23.30
CA THR A 29 32.97 1.89 22.48
C THR A 29 32.98 0.85 21.36
N LYS A 30 32.60 -0.40 21.64
CA LYS A 30 32.51 -1.47 20.63
C LYS A 30 31.44 -1.16 19.58
N LEU A 31 30.25 -0.75 20.01
CA LEU A 31 29.13 -0.41 19.13
C LEU A 31 29.47 0.74 18.17
N LEU A 32 30.06 1.83 18.68
CA LEU A 32 30.47 2.96 17.83
C LEU A 32 31.58 2.59 16.86
N LYS A 33 32.56 1.79 17.28
CA LYS A 33 33.63 1.32 16.41
C LYS A 33 33.08 0.42 15.30
N GLU A 34 32.17 -0.46 15.67
CA GLU A 34 31.50 -1.37 14.75
C GLU A 34 30.65 -0.61 13.74
N ALA A 35 29.79 0.30 14.18
CA ALA A 35 28.97 1.16 13.31
C ALA A 35 29.79 2.05 12.35
N ALA A 36 31.10 2.22 12.59
CA ALA A 36 31.99 2.98 11.74
C ALA A 36 32.71 2.15 10.65
N LEU A 37 32.51 0.83 10.61
CA LEU A 37 33.14 -0.03 9.61
C LEU A 37 32.57 0.21 8.21
N LYS A 38 33.44 0.16 7.19
CA LYS A 38 33.08 0.35 5.77
C LYS A 38 32.00 -0.59 5.26
N ARG A 39 31.84 -1.77 5.88
CA ARG A 39 30.79 -2.75 5.51
C ARG A 39 29.37 -2.22 5.74
N TYR A 40 29.24 -1.10 6.44
CA TYR A 40 28.01 -0.39 6.69
C TYR A 40 27.92 0.94 5.92
N GLU A 41 28.85 1.23 5.00
CA GLU A 41 28.73 2.38 4.08
C GLU A 41 27.46 2.23 3.21
N GLY A 42 26.77 3.34 2.95
CA GLY A 42 25.45 3.33 2.30
C GLY A 42 24.27 3.05 3.24
N TRP A 43 24.45 3.26 4.55
CA TRP A 43 23.38 3.19 5.56
C TRP A 43 22.58 1.89 5.57
N SER A 44 23.23 0.77 5.92
CA SER A 44 22.50 -0.48 6.18
C SER A 44 21.68 -0.38 7.47
N ASP A 45 20.57 -1.12 7.55
CA ASP A 45 19.71 -1.16 8.73
C ASP A 45 20.46 -1.53 10.02
N TRP A 46 21.52 -2.33 9.89
CA TRP A 46 22.40 -2.70 11.00
C TRP A 46 23.22 -1.53 11.55
N GLN A 47 23.62 -0.55 10.73
CA GLN A 47 24.32 0.63 11.24
C GLN A 47 23.43 1.43 12.18
N ALA A 48 22.16 1.60 11.78
CA ALA A 48 21.18 2.29 12.60
C ALA A 48 20.95 1.56 13.93
N GLU A 49 20.74 0.24 13.89
CA GLU A 49 20.56 -0.58 15.10
C GLU A 49 21.75 -0.49 16.07
N LEU A 50 22.98 -0.51 15.55
CA LEU A 50 24.19 -0.33 16.35
C LEU A 50 24.23 1.04 17.04
N LEU A 51 23.84 2.10 16.34
CA LEU A 51 23.77 3.45 16.90
C LEU A 51 22.65 3.59 17.93
N VAL A 52 21.49 2.98 17.69
CA VAL A 52 20.38 2.90 18.65
C VAL A 52 20.85 2.24 19.95
N MET A 53 21.51 1.09 19.89
CA MET A 53 22.10 0.47 21.09
C MET A 53 23.13 1.37 21.77
N GLY A 54 23.92 2.11 20.98
CA GLY A 54 24.84 3.12 21.52
C GLY A 54 24.11 4.21 22.31
N ILE A 55 22.95 4.67 21.84
CA ILE A 55 22.10 5.65 22.54
C ILE A 55 21.63 5.08 23.88
N TYR A 56 21.19 3.81 23.93
CA TYR A 56 20.68 3.20 25.17
C TYR A 56 21.67 3.24 26.33
N VAL A 57 22.96 3.10 26.05
CA VAL A 57 24.06 3.15 27.04
C VAL A 57 24.73 4.52 27.14
N SER A 58 24.15 5.58 26.57
CA SER A 58 24.69 6.95 26.62
C SER A 58 24.16 7.76 27.82
N ASP A 59 24.05 7.15 28.99
CA ASP A 59 23.50 7.78 30.20
C ASP A 59 24.44 8.79 30.87
N THR A 60 25.73 8.87 30.47
CA THR A 60 26.68 9.88 30.97
C THR A 60 26.91 11.02 29.96
N PRO A 61 27.17 12.26 30.41
CA PRO A 61 27.45 13.39 29.52
C PRO A 61 28.60 13.13 28.54
N ALA A 62 29.63 12.37 28.97
CA ALA A 62 30.76 12.01 28.12
C ALA A 62 30.38 11.07 26.96
N ARG A 63 29.48 10.10 27.19
CA ARG A 63 29.00 9.20 26.14
C ARG A 63 28.02 9.92 25.21
N ARG A 64 27.09 10.73 25.76
CA ARG A 64 26.18 11.57 24.96
C ARG A 64 26.93 12.45 23.97
N LYS A 65 27.90 13.23 24.45
CA LYS A 65 28.72 14.11 23.60
C LYS A 65 29.46 13.37 22.50
N LYS A 66 29.90 12.13 22.75
CA LYS A 66 30.58 11.31 21.74
C LYS A 66 29.62 10.85 20.64
N ILE A 67 28.43 10.39 21.00
CA ILE A 67 27.44 9.94 20.01
C ILE A 67 26.84 11.12 19.24
N GLU A 68 26.56 12.25 19.90
CA GLU A 68 26.16 13.51 19.24
C GLU A 68 27.15 13.92 18.16
N LYS A 69 28.45 14.02 18.54
CA LYS A 69 29.52 14.38 17.60
C LYS A 69 29.59 13.40 16.41
N ARG A 70 29.34 12.11 16.65
CA ARG A 70 29.31 11.10 15.59
C ARG A 70 28.13 11.36 14.65
N LEU A 71 26.93 11.54 15.17
CA LEU A 71 25.72 11.83 14.38
C LEU A 71 25.88 13.14 13.58
N ASP A 72 26.46 14.19 14.18
CA ASP A 72 26.76 15.44 13.47
C ASP A 72 27.77 15.25 12.33
N THR A 73 28.78 14.41 12.55
CA THR A 73 29.77 14.08 11.52
C THR A 73 29.12 13.31 10.38
N MET A 74 28.22 12.37 10.69
CA MET A 74 27.47 11.62 9.69
C MET A 74 26.55 12.56 8.90
N LEU A 75 25.85 13.48 9.58
CA LEU A 75 24.94 14.44 8.94
C LEU A 75 25.69 15.34 7.95
N LYS A 76 26.88 15.81 8.32
CA LYS A 76 27.76 16.62 7.45
C LYS A 76 28.33 15.83 6.26
N ALA A 77 28.37 14.50 6.36
CA ALA A 77 28.91 13.63 5.33
C ALA A 77 27.85 13.18 4.31
N VAL A 78 26.56 13.40 4.57
CA VAL A 78 25.48 13.06 3.65
C VAL A 78 25.68 13.79 2.32
N LYS A 79 25.78 13.02 1.24
CA LYS A 79 25.97 13.50 -0.13
C LYS A 79 25.28 12.52 -1.07
N GLY A 80 24.61 13.02 -2.09
CA GLY A 80 23.91 12.18 -3.07
C GLY A 80 22.91 13.00 -3.86
N ASP A 81 22.01 12.33 -4.57
CA ASP A 81 20.85 13.00 -5.12
C ASP A 81 19.88 13.45 -4.01
N LYS A 82 18.84 14.20 -4.39
CA LYS A 82 17.87 14.79 -3.45
C LYS A 82 17.16 13.71 -2.61
N TRP A 83 16.88 12.54 -3.18
CA TRP A 83 16.12 11.48 -2.52
C TRP A 83 16.98 10.74 -1.50
N ASP A 84 18.18 10.31 -1.91
CA ASP A 84 19.14 9.64 -1.04
C ASP A 84 19.53 10.53 0.13
N THR A 85 19.76 11.82 -0.15
CA THR A 85 20.07 12.82 0.87
C THR A 85 18.93 12.99 1.88
N ARG A 86 17.67 13.01 1.43
CA ARG A 86 16.51 13.16 2.34
C ARG A 86 16.35 11.92 3.23
N TYR A 87 16.52 10.73 2.67
CA TYR A 87 16.43 9.47 3.40
C TYR A 87 17.50 9.36 4.50
N GLU A 88 18.77 9.54 4.16
CA GLU A 88 19.87 9.48 5.13
C GLU A 88 19.75 10.56 6.20
N THR A 89 19.45 11.80 5.80
CA THR A 89 19.20 12.91 6.74
C THR A 89 18.11 12.56 7.74
N THR A 90 16.99 11.98 7.28
CA THR A 90 15.86 11.59 8.13
C THR A 90 16.30 10.57 9.18
N ARG A 91 17.08 9.55 8.80
CA ARG A 91 17.55 8.51 9.74
C ARG A 91 18.49 9.08 10.80
N ILE A 92 19.41 9.96 10.42
CA ILE A 92 20.32 10.61 11.38
C ILE A 92 19.53 11.48 12.35
N LYS A 93 18.58 12.26 11.83
CA LYS A 93 17.72 13.11 12.66
C LYS A 93 16.89 12.28 13.63
N LEU A 94 16.37 11.12 13.21
CA LEU A 94 15.66 10.21 14.11
C LEU A 94 16.54 9.70 15.26
N LEU A 95 17.83 9.42 15.00
CA LEU A 95 18.79 9.06 16.05
C LEU A 95 19.08 10.23 17.01
N GLN A 96 19.21 11.45 16.47
CA GLN A 96 19.36 12.66 17.31
C GLN A 96 18.13 12.87 18.19
N TRP A 97 16.93 12.73 17.62
CA TRP A 97 15.67 12.80 18.36
C TRP A 97 15.57 11.73 19.45
N GLN A 98 15.90 10.47 19.16
CA GLN A 98 15.88 9.39 20.16
C GLN A 98 16.82 9.65 21.34
N LEU A 99 17.96 10.30 21.10
CA LEU A 99 18.87 10.70 22.16
C LEU A 99 18.21 11.75 23.08
N ILE A 100 17.59 12.78 22.51
CA ILE A 100 16.88 13.83 23.25
C ILE A 100 15.68 13.24 24.01
N ASP A 101 14.86 12.45 23.33
CA ASP A 101 13.67 11.80 23.88
C ASP A 101 14.00 10.95 25.11
N ARG A 102 15.11 10.22 25.05
CA ARG A 102 15.55 9.34 26.14
C ARG A 102 16.07 10.10 27.35
N PHE A 103 16.70 11.25 27.16
CA PHE A 103 17.58 11.83 28.18
C PHE A 103 17.23 13.24 28.62
N ASP A 104 16.46 13.98 27.82
CA ASP A 104 16.18 15.41 28.01
C ASP A 104 14.69 15.69 28.27
N GLY A 105 13.83 14.68 28.09
CA GLY A 105 12.41 14.72 28.47
C GLY A 105 11.46 15.13 27.34
N GLU A 106 10.16 15.17 27.65
CA GLU A 106 9.08 15.36 26.65
C GLU A 106 9.16 16.72 25.95
N ILE A 107 9.46 17.81 26.69
CA ILE A 107 9.46 19.17 26.11
C ILE A 107 10.55 19.32 25.05
N PRO A 108 11.86 19.07 25.32
CA PRO A 108 12.89 19.16 24.29
C PRO A 108 12.68 18.16 23.15
N SER A 109 12.16 16.97 23.45
CA SER A 109 11.83 15.94 22.45
C SER A 109 10.80 16.46 21.44
N PHE A 110 9.72 17.06 21.94
CA PHE A 110 8.66 17.57 21.09
C PHE A 110 9.06 18.85 20.34
N GLU A 111 9.82 19.75 20.96
CA GLU A 111 10.41 20.90 20.25
C GLU A 111 11.31 20.45 19.09
N PHE A 112 12.10 19.38 19.28
CA PHE A 112 12.89 18.82 18.20
C PHE A 112 12.01 18.28 17.07
N ILE A 113 10.91 17.61 17.39
CA ILE A 113 9.94 17.13 16.39
C ILE A 113 9.37 18.28 15.56
N LEU A 114 8.87 19.33 16.21
CA LEU A 114 8.25 20.47 15.54
C LEU A 114 9.22 21.21 14.61
N ASN A 115 10.49 21.31 15.01
CA ASN A 115 11.54 21.98 14.24
C ASN A 115 12.01 21.19 13.00
N HIS A 116 11.53 19.96 12.79
CA HIS A 116 11.95 19.09 11.69
C HIS A 116 10.76 18.50 10.90
N THR A 117 9.59 19.15 10.94
CA THR A 117 8.37 18.64 10.27
C THR A 117 8.47 18.62 8.74
N GLU A 118 9.47 19.23 8.12
CA GLU A 118 9.78 19.07 6.69
C GLU A 118 10.15 17.61 6.33
N LEU A 119 10.54 16.82 7.32
CA LEU A 119 10.79 15.39 7.19
C LEU A 119 9.53 14.63 7.59
N SER A 120 8.99 13.81 6.67
CA SER A 120 7.71 13.11 6.84
C SER A 120 7.62 12.30 8.14
N ALA A 121 8.71 11.64 8.55
CA ALA A 121 8.76 10.88 9.80
C ALA A 121 8.54 11.74 11.06
N PHE A 122 8.98 13.00 11.04
CA PHE A 122 8.77 13.94 12.14
C PHE A 122 7.40 14.59 12.08
N ARG A 123 6.91 14.92 10.88
CA ARG A 123 5.53 15.37 10.67
C ARG A 123 4.52 14.37 11.22
N GLU A 124 4.71 13.09 10.92
CA GLU A 124 3.86 12.02 11.47
C GLU A 124 3.90 11.96 12.99
N LYS A 125 5.08 12.07 13.60
CA LYS A 125 5.19 12.13 15.07
C LYS A 125 4.44 13.32 15.66
N ALA A 126 4.54 14.49 15.03
CA ALA A 126 3.81 15.69 15.45
C ALA A 126 2.29 15.49 15.31
N ILE A 127 1.83 14.92 14.20
CA ILE A 127 0.41 14.61 13.96
C ILE A 127 -0.12 13.65 15.02
N VAL A 128 0.57 12.53 15.26
CA VAL A 128 0.17 11.54 16.27
C VAL A 128 0.14 12.16 17.67
N TYR A 129 1.11 13.03 18.00
CA TYR A 129 1.10 13.76 19.26
C TYR A 129 -0.15 14.61 19.41
N TYR A 130 -0.48 15.44 18.41
CA TYR A 130 -1.66 16.31 18.47
C TYR A 130 -2.98 15.53 18.42
N LEU A 131 -3.06 14.42 17.69
CA LEU A 131 -4.21 13.51 17.72
C LEU A 131 -4.44 12.97 19.14
N ASN A 132 -3.39 12.51 19.81
CA ASN A 132 -3.49 12.01 21.19
C ASN A 132 -3.93 13.10 22.19
N LYS A 133 -3.56 14.36 21.93
CA LYS A 133 -4.01 15.52 22.71
C LYS A 133 -5.39 16.04 22.29
N LYS A 134 -5.99 15.48 21.23
CA LYS A 134 -7.24 15.93 20.59
C LYS A 134 -7.18 17.36 20.05
N GLU A 135 -5.98 17.82 19.68
CA GLU A 135 -5.72 19.13 19.08
C GLU A 135 -5.88 19.04 17.56
N TYR A 136 -7.11 18.79 17.10
CA TYR A 136 -7.39 18.44 15.70
C TYR A 136 -7.02 19.54 14.70
N ASN A 137 -7.09 20.81 15.08
CA ASN A 137 -6.71 21.92 14.21
C ASN A 137 -5.22 21.91 13.85
N GLU A 138 -4.35 21.55 14.80
CA GLU A 138 -2.91 21.42 14.54
C GLU A 138 -2.61 20.21 13.64
N VAL A 139 -3.36 19.12 13.80
CA VAL A 139 -3.28 17.96 12.90
C VAL A 139 -3.62 18.38 11.46
N LEU A 140 -4.74 19.08 11.27
CA LEU A 140 -5.18 19.54 9.95
C LEU A 140 -4.12 20.44 9.29
N LYS A 141 -3.56 21.39 10.05
CA LYS A 141 -2.48 22.28 9.58
C LYS A 141 -1.26 21.48 9.11
N LEU A 142 -0.78 20.55 9.94
CA LEU A 142 0.37 19.71 9.61
C LEU A 142 0.10 18.84 8.38
N CYS A 143 -1.12 18.33 8.20
CA CYS A 143 -1.47 17.51 7.05
C CYS A 143 -1.53 18.33 5.75
N VAL A 144 -2.11 19.54 5.78
CA VAL A 144 -2.16 20.44 4.61
C VAL A 144 -0.76 20.82 4.16
N GLU A 145 0.09 21.25 5.10
CA GLU A 145 1.51 21.54 4.83
C GLU A 145 2.25 20.31 4.28
N GLY A 146 1.97 19.12 4.84
CA GLY A 146 2.56 17.86 4.40
C GLY A 146 2.20 17.52 2.95
N GLN A 147 0.94 17.74 2.55
CA GLN A 147 0.51 17.53 1.17
C GLN A 147 1.23 18.44 0.17
N LEU A 148 1.53 19.67 0.56
CA LEU A 148 2.30 20.60 -0.28
C LEU A 148 3.77 20.17 -0.41
N ILE A 149 4.40 19.79 0.71
CA ILE A 149 5.82 19.39 0.73
C ILE A 149 6.03 18.05 0.01
N ASP A 150 5.12 17.10 0.21
CA ASP A 150 5.23 15.73 -0.29
C ASP A 150 4.39 15.48 -1.55
N GLN A 151 4.02 16.52 -2.30
CA GLN A 151 3.15 16.43 -3.47
C GLN A 151 3.61 15.40 -4.53
N GLU A 152 4.92 15.14 -4.63
CA GLU A 152 5.52 14.16 -5.56
C GLU A 152 5.47 12.72 -5.03
N HIS A 153 5.06 12.53 -3.76
CA HIS A 153 5.00 11.25 -3.07
C HIS A 153 3.54 10.90 -2.76
N SER A 154 2.83 10.32 -3.73
CA SER A 154 1.41 9.99 -3.62
C SER A 154 1.07 9.20 -2.36
N GLY A 155 1.90 8.25 -1.94
CA GLY A 155 1.70 7.48 -0.70
C GLY A 155 1.71 8.34 0.57
N LEU A 156 2.55 9.39 0.62
CA LEU A 156 2.57 10.33 1.74
C LEU A 156 1.37 11.27 1.69
N VAL A 157 1.01 11.79 0.51
CA VAL A 157 -0.21 12.60 0.33
C VAL A 157 -1.44 11.84 0.80
N THR A 158 -1.58 10.58 0.39
CA THR A 158 -2.62 9.68 0.89
C THR A 158 -2.59 9.60 2.40
N LYS A 159 -1.44 9.28 3.00
CA LYS A 159 -1.30 9.18 4.47
C LYS A 159 -1.72 10.45 5.20
N TRP A 160 -1.36 11.62 4.70
CA TRP A 160 -1.77 12.90 5.28
C TRP A 160 -3.29 13.11 5.22
N LYS A 161 -3.95 12.71 4.13
CA LYS A 161 -5.41 12.75 4.02
C LYS A 161 -6.10 11.79 4.99
N GLN A 162 -5.50 10.63 5.27
CA GLN A 162 -6.02 9.68 6.25
C GLN A 162 -6.03 10.30 7.66
N TYR A 163 -4.95 10.97 8.05
CA TYR A 163 -4.93 11.71 9.32
C TYR A 163 -5.89 12.91 9.36
N GLN A 164 -6.15 13.56 8.22
CA GLN A 164 -7.20 14.59 8.16
C GLN A 164 -8.57 14.01 8.44
N ILE A 165 -8.88 12.82 7.91
CA ILE A 165 -10.15 12.13 8.20
C ILE A 165 -10.25 11.85 9.71
N GLU A 166 -9.20 11.32 10.35
CA GLU A 166 -9.19 11.11 11.81
C GLU A 166 -9.40 12.42 12.60
N ALA A 167 -8.82 13.53 12.13
CA ALA A 167 -9.02 14.83 12.76
C ALA A 167 -10.46 15.34 12.58
N TYR A 168 -11.05 15.17 11.40
CA TYR A 168 -12.44 15.56 11.15
C TYR A 168 -13.45 14.66 11.88
N GLU A 169 -13.14 13.37 12.07
CA GLU A 169 -13.87 12.47 12.97
C GLU A 169 -13.90 13.02 14.39
N GLY A 170 -12.74 13.45 14.90
CA GLY A 170 -12.62 14.09 16.21
C GLY A 170 -13.37 15.42 16.35
N LEU A 171 -13.50 16.18 15.25
CA LEU A 171 -14.27 17.43 15.19
C LEU A 171 -15.77 17.23 14.95
N GLY A 172 -16.20 16.02 14.60
CA GLY A 172 -17.58 15.74 14.19
C GLY A 172 -17.94 16.31 12.81
N ASP A 173 -16.96 16.69 11.99
CA ASP A 173 -17.18 17.25 10.65
C ASP A 173 -17.36 16.10 9.64
N MET A 174 -18.60 15.63 9.52
CA MET A 174 -18.95 14.50 8.66
C MET A 174 -18.84 14.85 7.17
N ASP A 175 -19.09 16.10 6.79
CA ASP A 175 -19.04 16.53 5.40
C ASP A 175 -17.60 16.46 4.87
N LYS A 176 -16.62 16.93 5.67
CA LYS A 176 -15.20 16.83 5.29
C LYS A 176 -14.67 15.40 5.30
N GLN A 177 -15.16 14.54 6.20
CA GLN A 177 -14.84 13.11 6.16
C GLN A 177 -15.33 12.47 4.86
N ARG A 178 -16.59 12.72 4.47
CA ARG A 178 -17.20 12.19 3.25
C ARG A 178 -16.46 12.69 1.99
N GLU A 179 -16.10 13.99 1.96
CA GLU A 179 -15.33 14.59 0.86
C GLU A 179 -13.97 13.90 0.66
N LEU A 180 -13.19 13.74 1.73
CA LEU A 180 -11.88 13.09 1.65
C LEU A 180 -11.98 11.58 1.38
N ALA A 181 -12.97 10.90 1.98
CA ALA A 181 -13.20 9.48 1.72
C ALA A 181 -13.56 9.23 0.25
N LEU A 182 -14.38 10.09 -0.36
CA LEU A 182 -14.65 10.06 -1.80
C LEU A 182 -13.37 10.21 -2.62
N GLU A 183 -12.52 11.19 -2.28
CA GLU A 183 -11.26 11.41 -2.99
C GLU A 183 -10.32 10.19 -2.92
N LEU A 184 -10.15 9.61 -1.73
CA LEU A 184 -9.32 8.42 -1.51
C LEU A 184 -9.87 7.19 -2.23
N MET A 185 -11.20 7.02 -2.23
CA MET A 185 -11.89 5.95 -2.96
C MET A 185 -11.68 6.08 -4.47
N TYR A 186 -11.78 7.29 -5.04
CA TYR A 186 -11.43 7.53 -6.44
C TYR A 186 -9.94 7.32 -6.74
N GLY A 187 -9.07 7.47 -5.73
CA GLY A 187 -7.66 7.04 -5.73
C GLY A 187 -7.45 5.52 -5.77
N ASN A 188 -8.51 4.73 -5.97
CA ASN A 188 -8.53 3.27 -6.03
C ASN A 188 -8.30 2.57 -4.67
N ASP A 189 -8.62 3.25 -3.57
CA ASP A 189 -8.63 2.67 -2.22
C ASP A 189 -10.04 2.17 -1.85
N TYR A 190 -10.25 0.87 -1.97
CA TYR A 190 -11.55 0.24 -1.74
C TYR A 190 -12.05 0.37 -0.29
N GLU A 191 -11.14 0.48 0.69
CA GLU A 191 -11.55 0.57 2.09
C GLU A 191 -12.39 1.82 2.34
N TYR A 192 -12.10 2.92 1.62
CA TYR A 192 -12.86 4.16 1.73
C TYR A 192 -14.26 4.07 1.11
N PHE A 193 -14.52 3.13 0.18
CA PHE A 193 -15.89 2.89 -0.27
C PHE A 193 -16.76 2.33 0.86
N ILE A 194 -16.22 1.36 1.62
CA ILE A 194 -16.93 0.77 2.78
C ILE A 194 -17.13 1.80 3.89
N LYS A 195 -16.09 2.58 4.21
CA LYS A 195 -16.20 3.66 5.19
C LYS A 195 -17.26 4.68 4.78
N LEU A 196 -17.20 5.15 3.53
CA LEU A 196 -18.17 6.11 3.00
C LEU A 196 -19.60 5.57 3.09
N LYS A 197 -19.84 4.32 2.70
CA LYS A 197 -21.15 3.65 2.83
C LYS A 197 -21.68 3.67 4.25
N SER A 198 -20.82 3.43 5.25
CA SER A 198 -21.21 3.44 6.66
C SER A 198 -21.53 4.84 7.22
N MET A 199 -21.14 5.89 6.51
CA MET A 199 -21.40 7.29 6.91
C MET A 199 -22.74 7.82 6.40
N TYR A 200 -23.48 7.09 5.57
CA TYR A 200 -24.79 7.51 5.04
C TYR A 200 -25.91 6.62 5.58
N GLU A 201 -27.09 7.21 5.72
CA GLU A 201 -28.29 6.45 6.03
C GLU A 201 -28.69 5.56 4.82
N PRO A 202 -29.38 4.42 5.06
CA PRO A 202 -29.74 3.48 4.00
C PRO A 202 -30.60 4.06 2.87
N ASP A 203 -31.35 5.13 3.14
CA ASP A 203 -32.19 5.85 2.17
C ASP A 203 -31.41 6.90 1.36
N GLU A 204 -30.35 7.48 1.93
CA GLU A 204 -29.46 8.43 1.25
C GLU A 204 -28.43 7.73 0.35
N TRP A 205 -27.93 6.56 0.78
CA TRP A 205 -26.83 5.86 0.13
C TRP A 205 -27.07 5.54 -1.36
N PRO A 206 -28.25 5.07 -1.81
CA PRO A 206 -28.47 4.74 -3.22
C PRO A 206 -28.21 5.91 -4.17
N LEU A 207 -28.52 7.14 -3.78
CA LEU A 207 -28.27 8.34 -4.58
C LEU A 207 -26.77 8.63 -4.70
N VAL A 208 -26.04 8.55 -3.58
CA VAL A 208 -24.58 8.75 -3.53
C VAL A 208 -23.87 7.69 -4.36
N ARG A 209 -24.25 6.42 -4.18
CA ARG A 209 -23.73 5.29 -4.94
C ARG A 209 -23.92 5.46 -6.44
N GLU A 210 -25.11 5.87 -6.89
CA GLU A 210 -25.35 6.07 -8.32
C GLU A 210 -24.48 7.20 -8.89
N GLY A 211 -24.24 8.27 -8.11
CA GLY A 211 -23.27 9.30 -8.44
C GLY A 211 -21.86 8.73 -8.64
N ILE A 212 -21.39 7.89 -7.71
CA ILE A 212 -20.07 7.23 -7.79
C ILE A 212 -19.97 6.34 -9.04
N VAL A 213 -20.98 5.50 -9.26
CA VAL A 213 -21.06 4.60 -10.42
C VAL A 213 -21.03 5.39 -11.73
N THR A 214 -21.83 6.46 -11.83
CA THR A 214 -21.87 7.33 -13.02
C THR A 214 -20.51 7.95 -13.32
N VAL A 215 -19.74 8.33 -12.29
CA VAL A 215 -18.37 8.85 -12.48
C VAL A 215 -17.46 7.78 -13.08
N PHE A 216 -17.53 6.54 -12.61
CA PHE A 216 -16.72 5.45 -13.18
C PHE A 216 -17.16 5.06 -14.59
N GLU A 217 -18.46 5.03 -14.89
CA GLU A 217 -18.99 4.69 -16.23
C GLU A 217 -18.53 5.66 -17.32
N LYS A 218 -18.28 6.93 -16.96
CA LYS A 218 -17.74 7.96 -17.88
C LYS A 218 -16.26 7.74 -18.23
N GLN A 219 -15.54 6.92 -17.49
CA GLN A 219 -14.12 6.67 -17.76
C GLN A 219 -13.94 5.63 -18.87
N THR A 220 -13.00 5.90 -19.77
CA THR A 220 -12.63 4.96 -20.85
C THR A 220 -12.10 3.64 -20.27
N TYR A 221 -11.29 3.72 -19.21
CA TYR A 221 -10.69 2.58 -18.53
C TYR A 221 -10.93 2.69 -17.03
N PRO A 222 -12.10 2.25 -16.52
CA PRO A 222 -12.38 2.35 -15.11
C PRO A 222 -11.41 1.51 -14.28
N PRO A 223 -11.00 2.00 -13.10
CA PRO A 223 -10.11 1.28 -12.21
C PRO A 223 -10.75 0.00 -11.67
N SER A 224 -9.92 -0.89 -11.13
CA SER A 224 -10.37 -2.20 -10.63
C SER A 224 -11.35 -2.11 -9.47
N ILE A 225 -11.33 -1.01 -8.69
CA ILE A 225 -12.32 -0.73 -7.65
C ILE A 225 -13.75 -0.68 -8.19
N TYR A 226 -13.96 -0.26 -9.45
CA TYR A 226 -15.30 -0.14 -10.02
C TYR A 226 -16.03 -1.50 -10.02
N ALA A 227 -15.37 -2.56 -10.51
CA ALA A 227 -15.97 -3.89 -10.51
C ALA A 227 -16.23 -4.42 -9.08
N LYS A 228 -15.36 -4.08 -8.10
CA LYS A 228 -15.59 -4.43 -6.70
C LYS A 228 -16.85 -3.74 -6.15
N ILE A 229 -17.04 -2.46 -6.45
CA ILE A 229 -18.23 -1.69 -6.05
C ILE A 229 -19.50 -2.32 -6.65
N LEU A 230 -19.49 -2.68 -7.93
CA LEU A 230 -20.65 -3.31 -8.57
C LEU A 230 -21.01 -4.65 -7.92
N ILE A 231 -20.03 -5.44 -7.51
CA ILE A 231 -20.24 -6.72 -6.81
C ILE A 231 -20.79 -6.48 -5.40
N GLU A 232 -20.16 -5.59 -4.63
CA GLU A 232 -20.56 -5.25 -3.26
C GLU A 232 -22.00 -4.72 -3.18
N GLU A 233 -22.39 -3.94 -4.19
CA GLU A 233 -23.73 -3.32 -4.27
C GLU A 233 -24.74 -4.17 -5.05
N MET A 234 -24.37 -5.38 -5.47
CA MET A 234 -25.20 -6.30 -6.26
C MET A 234 -25.77 -5.64 -7.53
N LEU A 235 -24.99 -4.76 -8.17
CA LEU A 235 -25.33 -4.07 -9.42
C LEU A 235 -24.97 -4.94 -10.62
N THR A 236 -25.61 -6.11 -10.71
CA THR A 236 -25.30 -7.18 -11.66
C THR A 236 -25.52 -6.77 -13.12
N GLU A 237 -26.54 -5.96 -13.43
CA GLU A 237 -26.76 -5.41 -14.78
C GLU A 237 -25.59 -4.52 -15.25
N LYS A 238 -25.10 -3.65 -14.38
CA LYS A 238 -23.95 -2.78 -14.67
C LYS A 238 -22.65 -3.58 -14.74
N LEU A 239 -22.51 -4.64 -13.93
CA LEU A 239 -21.38 -5.56 -14.00
C LEU A 239 -21.38 -6.35 -15.32
N LEU A 240 -22.55 -6.74 -15.82
CA LEU A 240 -22.70 -7.36 -17.13
C LEU A 240 -22.32 -6.38 -18.25
N ALA A 241 -22.77 -5.12 -18.18
CA ALA A 241 -22.38 -4.08 -19.14
C ALA A 241 -20.86 -3.84 -19.14
N TYR A 242 -20.23 -3.86 -17.96
CA TYR A 242 -18.78 -3.79 -17.82
C TYR A 242 -18.07 -4.96 -18.54
N CYS A 243 -18.53 -6.20 -18.34
CA CYS A 243 -18.03 -7.37 -19.06
C CYS A 243 -18.28 -7.32 -20.58
N LYS A 244 -19.39 -6.71 -21.03
CA LYS A 244 -19.68 -6.53 -22.47
C LYS A 244 -18.67 -5.62 -23.16
N ARG A 245 -18.18 -4.58 -22.46
CA ARG A 245 -17.12 -3.70 -22.98
C ARG A 245 -15.79 -4.45 -23.11
N GLU A 246 -15.42 -5.20 -22.09
CA GLU A 246 -14.15 -5.95 -22.04
C GLU A 246 -14.39 -7.42 -21.69
N ARG A 247 -14.60 -8.23 -22.73
CA ARG A 247 -15.08 -9.62 -22.61
C ARG A 247 -14.18 -10.54 -21.79
N TYR A 248 -12.89 -10.23 -21.69
CA TYR A 248 -11.94 -11.06 -20.93
C TYR A 248 -12.27 -11.08 -19.42
N TYR A 249 -13.00 -10.09 -18.91
CA TYR A 249 -13.44 -10.06 -17.52
C TYR A 249 -14.49 -11.11 -17.17
N ILE A 250 -15.10 -11.77 -18.17
CA ILE A 250 -16.08 -12.81 -17.91
C ILE A 250 -15.49 -13.97 -17.10
N GLU A 251 -14.20 -14.31 -17.29
CA GLU A 251 -13.52 -15.34 -16.50
C GLU A 251 -13.46 -15.00 -15.00
N GLN A 252 -13.43 -13.71 -14.67
CA GLN A 252 -13.38 -13.24 -13.29
C GLN A 252 -14.77 -13.06 -12.69
N PHE A 253 -15.73 -12.53 -13.46
CA PHE A 253 -17.02 -12.08 -12.92
C PHE A 253 -18.20 -13.00 -13.20
N TYR A 254 -18.03 -14.09 -13.95
CA TYR A 254 -19.12 -15.07 -14.16
C TYR A 254 -19.78 -15.58 -12.87
N PRO A 255 -19.09 -15.77 -11.70
CA PRO A 255 -19.75 -16.29 -10.51
C PRO A 255 -20.88 -15.38 -10.02
N TYR A 256 -20.76 -14.07 -10.27
CA TYR A 256 -21.73 -13.05 -9.87
C TYR A 256 -22.83 -12.82 -10.91
N LEU A 257 -22.63 -13.28 -12.15
CA LEU A 257 -23.56 -13.03 -13.26
C LEU A 257 -24.36 -14.27 -13.66
N LYS A 258 -23.80 -15.47 -13.51
CA LYS A 258 -24.38 -16.72 -14.06
C LYS A 258 -25.79 -17.01 -13.59
N SER A 259 -26.12 -16.68 -12.33
CA SER A 259 -27.43 -16.99 -11.76
C SER A 259 -28.55 -16.18 -12.42
N GLU A 260 -28.29 -14.93 -12.76
CA GLU A 260 -29.28 -13.98 -13.28
C GLU A 260 -29.21 -13.86 -14.81
N PHE A 261 -28.01 -13.95 -15.39
CA PHE A 261 -27.73 -13.76 -16.82
C PHE A 261 -27.03 -14.97 -17.45
N PRO A 262 -27.58 -16.20 -17.36
CA PRO A 262 -26.90 -17.41 -17.82
C PRO A 262 -26.65 -17.45 -19.34
N ASN A 263 -27.50 -16.80 -20.13
CA ASN A 263 -27.36 -16.77 -21.60
C ASN A 263 -26.31 -15.72 -22.01
N GLU A 264 -26.31 -14.56 -21.37
CA GLU A 264 -25.33 -13.51 -21.66
C GLU A 264 -23.92 -13.91 -21.21
N VAL A 265 -23.80 -14.67 -20.12
CA VAL A 265 -22.53 -15.27 -19.71
C VAL A 265 -22.03 -16.27 -20.77
N ASP A 266 -22.91 -17.12 -21.30
CA ASP A 266 -22.57 -18.05 -22.40
C ASP A 266 -22.05 -17.28 -23.62
N ASP A 267 -22.82 -16.30 -24.09
CA ASP A 267 -22.47 -15.49 -25.26
C ASP A 267 -21.16 -14.72 -25.09
N LEU A 268 -20.92 -14.14 -23.90
CA LEU A 268 -19.67 -13.44 -23.60
C LEU A 268 -18.47 -14.38 -23.60
N TYR A 269 -18.60 -15.57 -23.03
CA TYR A 269 -17.54 -16.58 -23.07
C TYR A 269 -17.22 -17.00 -24.51
N ARG A 270 -18.24 -17.27 -25.33
CA ARG A 270 -18.05 -17.64 -26.74
C ARG A 270 -17.29 -16.56 -27.51
N GLN A 271 -17.75 -15.32 -27.43
CA GLN A 271 -17.10 -14.19 -28.09
C GLN A 271 -15.66 -13.97 -27.58
N PHE A 272 -15.41 -14.17 -26.28
CA PHE A 272 -14.06 -14.08 -25.73
C PHE A 272 -13.14 -15.17 -26.26
N ILE A 273 -13.61 -16.42 -26.25
CA ILE A 273 -12.86 -17.59 -26.75
C ILE A 273 -12.55 -17.42 -28.24
N GLU A 274 -13.53 -17.01 -29.05
CA GLU A 274 -13.36 -16.76 -30.49
C GLU A 274 -12.32 -15.66 -30.74
N SER A 275 -12.39 -14.55 -30.02
CA SER A 275 -11.39 -13.47 -30.11
C SER A 275 -9.98 -13.97 -29.78
N GLU A 276 -9.81 -14.75 -28.70
CA GLU A 276 -8.50 -15.30 -28.32
C GLU A 276 -8.02 -16.36 -29.33
N ALA A 277 -8.91 -17.17 -29.88
CA ALA A 277 -8.62 -18.16 -30.90
C ALA A 277 -8.10 -17.52 -32.20
N VAL A 278 -8.73 -16.43 -32.65
CA VAL A 278 -8.30 -15.67 -33.83
C VAL A 278 -6.89 -15.11 -33.63
N LYS A 279 -6.61 -14.51 -32.47
CA LYS A 279 -5.32 -13.89 -32.10
C LYS A 279 -4.21 -14.92 -31.82
N ALA A 280 -4.56 -16.16 -31.52
CA ALA A 280 -3.58 -17.20 -31.22
C ALA A 280 -2.79 -17.61 -32.47
N SER A 281 -1.46 -17.55 -32.35
CA SER A 281 -0.51 -17.79 -33.46
C SER A 281 0.47 -18.93 -33.17
N ASP A 282 0.51 -19.44 -31.94
CA ASP A 282 1.49 -20.40 -31.47
C ASP A 282 0.89 -21.37 -30.44
N ARG A 283 1.61 -22.47 -30.18
CA ARG A 283 1.20 -23.52 -29.23
C ARG A 283 0.91 -22.99 -27.82
N LYS A 284 1.66 -21.98 -27.35
CA LYS A 284 1.46 -21.41 -26.01
C LYS A 284 0.13 -20.68 -25.95
N LYS A 285 -0.20 -19.87 -26.96
CA LYS A 285 -1.50 -19.19 -27.08
C LYS A 285 -2.65 -20.16 -27.29
N TYR A 286 -2.50 -21.22 -28.10
CA TYR A 286 -3.53 -22.26 -28.24
C TYR A 286 -3.87 -22.93 -26.92
N ARG A 287 -2.86 -23.25 -26.10
CA ARG A 287 -3.08 -23.79 -24.75
C ARG A 287 -3.81 -22.81 -23.83
N LYS A 288 -3.57 -21.51 -23.97
CA LYS A 288 -4.34 -20.47 -23.25
C LYS A 288 -5.82 -20.53 -23.65
N VAL A 289 -6.13 -20.58 -24.94
CA VAL A 289 -7.52 -20.71 -25.43
C VAL A 289 -8.17 -21.99 -24.87
N CYS A 290 -7.45 -23.11 -24.91
CA CYS A 290 -7.93 -24.37 -24.37
C CYS A 290 -8.21 -24.31 -22.86
N LYS A 291 -7.43 -23.53 -22.10
CA LYS A 291 -7.70 -23.28 -20.68
C LYS A 291 -9.02 -22.54 -20.46
N ILE A 292 -9.29 -21.51 -21.27
CA ILE A 292 -10.55 -20.75 -21.23
C ILE A 292 -11.73 -21.66 -21.57
N ILE A 293 -11.60 -22.52 -22.59
CA ILE A 293 -12.64 -23.50 -22.96
C ILE A 293 -12.92 -24.48 -21.82
N LYS A 294 -11.92 -24.92 -21.05
CA LYS A 294 -12.14 -25.76 -19.86
C LYS A 294 -12.95 -25.03 -18.80
N THR A 295 -12.66 -23.75 -18.55
CA THR A 295 -13.47 -22.92 -17.66
C THR A 295 -14.91 -22.84 -18.18
N TYR A 296 -15.09 -22.52 -19.47
CA TYR A 296 -16.41 -22.46 -20.11
C TYR A 296 -17.19 -23.77 -20.01
N ASN A 297 -16.54 -24.93 -20.17
CA ASN A 297 -17.17 -26.24 -19.97
C ASN A 297 -17.74 -26.38 -18.55
N ASN A 298 -16.95 -26.03 -17.53
CA ASN A 298 -17.39 -26.08 -16.13
C ASN A 298 -18.52 -25.09 -15.83
N VAL A 299 -18.56 -23.94 -16.53
CA VAL A 299 -19.53 -22.88 -16.31
C VAL A 299 -20.83 -23.14 -17.07
N CYS A 300 -20.77 -23.37 -18.39
CA CYS A 300 -21.94 -23.43 -19.27
C CYS A 300 -22.36 -24.87 -19.63
N GLY A 301 -21.58 -25.87 -19.24
CA GLY A 301 -21.88 -27.28 -19.45
C GLY A 301 -21.24 -27.90 -20.69
N ALA A 302 -21.08 -29.22 -20.64
CA ALA A 302 -20.34 -29.99 -21.64
C ALA A 302 -20.93 -29.93 -23.05
N ASP A 303 -22.26 -29.90 -23.18
CA ASP A 303 -22.90 -29.88 -24.50
C ASP A 303 -22.62 -28.57 -25.23
N ARG A 304 -22.71 -27.44 -24.53
CA ARG A 304 -22.37 -26.12 -25.10
C ARG A 304 -20.87 -26.00 -25.41
N ALA A 305 -20.01 -26.59 -24.59
CA ALA A 305 -18.57 -26.67 -24.85
C ALA A 305 -18.24 -27.48 -26.10
N LYS A 306 -18.86 -28.66 -26.29
CA LYS A 306 -18.65 -29.50 -27.47
C LYS A 306 -19.04 -28.77 -28.75
N VAL A 307 -20.19 -28.09 -28.77
CA VAL A 307 -20.63 -27.29 -29.93
C VAL A 307 -19.60 -26.21 -30.28
N LEU A 308 -19.09 -25.48 -29.27
CA LEU A 308 -18.07 -24.46 -29.49
C LEU A 308 -16.73 -25.04 -30.00
N ILE A 309 -16.30 -26.18 -29.46
CA ILE A 309 -15.05 -26.84 -29.89
C ILE A 309 -15.15 -27.26 -31.37
N GLU A 310 -16.26 -27.87 -31.78
CA GLU A 310 -16.47 -28.27 -33.18
C GLU A 310 -16.53 -27.06 -34.11
N HIS A 311 -17.19 -25.97 -33.68
CA HIS A 311 -17.19 -24.70 -34.42
C HIS A 311 -15.77 -24.14 -34.63
N LEU A 312 -14.95 -24.10 -33.57
CA LEU A 312 -13.56 -23.63 -33.66
C LEU A 312 -12.68 -24.51 -34.56
N LYS A 313 -12.87 -25.84 -34.53
CA LYS A 313 -12.16 -26.76 -35.44
C LYS A 313 -12.48 -26.48 -36.90
N GLN A 314 -13.75 -26.19 -37.22
CA GLN A 314 -14.18 -25.87 -38.57
C GLN A 314 -13.60 -24.55 -39.07
N ILE A 315 -13.67 -23.48 -38.26
CA ILE A 315 -13.14 -22.16 -38.63
C ILE A 315 -11.62 -22.17 -38.77
N HIS A 316 -10.92 -22.96 -37.94
CA HIS A 316 -9.46 -23.01 -37.91
C HIS A 316 -8.88 -24.27 -38.53
N ILE A 317 -9.53 -24.84 -39.56
CA ILE A 317 -9.09 -26.07 -40.24
C ILE A 317 -7.64 -25.99 -40.76
N ASN A 318 -7.19 -24.78 -41.13
CA ASN A 318 -5.83 -24.50 -41.62
C ASN A 318 -4.77 -24.40 -40.51
N ARG A 319 -5.12 -24.67 -39.24
CA ARG A 319 -4.20 -24.60 -38.10
C ARG A 319 -4.09 -25.97 -37.39
N PRO A 320 -3.36 -26.96 -37.96
CA PRO A 320 -3.31 -28.32 -37.42
C PRO A 320 -2.85 -28.41 -35.96
N ALA A 321 -1.88 -27.59 -35.55
CA ALA A 321 -1.41 -27.53 -34.17
C ALA A 321 -2.47 -27.03 -33.19
N PHE A 322 -3.41 -26.18 -33.64
CA PHE A 322 -4.51 -25.73 -32.79
C PHE A 322 -5.57 -26.83 -32.65
N ILE A 323 -5.91 -27.51 -33.75
CA ILE A 323 -6.84 -28.65 -33.76
C ILE A 323 -6.35 -29.77 -32.84
N ASP A 324 -5.04 -30.06 -32.85
CA ASP A 324 -4.42 -31.02 -31.91
C ASP A 324 -4.66 -30.63 -30.45
N GLU A 325 -4.50 -29.35 -30.09
CA GLU A 325 -4.77 -28.90 -28.72
C GLU A 325 -6.27 -28.94 -28.37
N LEU A 326 -7.16 -28.58 -29.31
CA LEU A 326 -8.62 -28.67 -29.11
C LEU A 326 -9.10 -30.11 -28.92
N THR A 327 -8.51 -31.08 -29.64
CA THR A 327 -8.90 -32.50 -29.57
C THR A 327 -8.56 -33.14 -28.22
N LYS A 328 -7.62 -32.54 -27.45
CA LYS A 328 -7.28 -32.98 -26.10
C LYS A 328 -8.29 -32.54 -25.04
N LEU A 329 -9.21 -31.64 -25.39
CA LEU A 329 -10.32 -31.23 -24.54
C LEU A 329 -11.45 -32.26 -24.71
N LYS A 330 -11.43 -33.31 -23.89
CA LYS A 330 -12.52 -34.29 -23.81
C LYS A 330 -13.59 -33.82 -22.84
#